data_AF-A0A9P6AYD4-F1
#
_entry.id   AF-A0A9P6AYD4-F1
#
_cell.length_a   1.000
_cell.length_b   1.000
_cell.length_c   1.000
_cell.angle_alpha   90.00
_cell.angle_beta   90.00
_cell.angle_gamma   90.00
#
_symmetry.space_group_name_H-M   'P 1'
#
loop_
_entity.id
_entity.type
_entity.pdbx_description
1 polymer ?
#
loop_
_entity_poly.entity_id
_entity_poly.type
_entity_poly.pdbx_seq_one_letter_code
_entity_poly.pdbx_strand_id
1 'polypeptide(L)'
;MDVPFLALEVMYSYNLTSTMHGLQWVSLATQSVGVGRFGSIPMLARISLVDFRGNTILDTYVRPTTPVMNYRIEETGIGAHHLEQGIPFTEAKSLVAAAISGKVVVGHSLWKDLYLLEMSVPAFATRDTALFIPYRAVINPNDLSSIIGLNTLVGFLMQRLISVHHQDSLENARATMDLYRSAQDAWEGAIDDCEWPCALPPPTFARCYT
;
A
#
# COMPACT_ATOMS: atom_id res chain seq x y z
N MET A 1 -5.32 23.62 17.06
CA MET A 1 -4.59 22.41 16.62
C MET A 1 -4.46 22.55 15.14
N ASP A 2 -3.25 22.83 14.67
CA ASP A 2 -2.98 23.13 13.26
C ASP A 2 -3.22 21.88 12.42
N VAL A 3 -4.24 21.92 11.57
CA VAL A 3 -4.40 20.93 10.51
C VAL A 3 -3.18 21.11 9.60
N PRO A 4 -2.34 20.08 9.37
CA PRO A 4 -1.14 20.23 8.56
C PRO A 4 -1.49 20.83 7.20
N PHE A 5 -0.61 21.68 6.64
CA PHE A 5 -0.81 22.31 5.34
C PHE A 5 -1.22 21.31 4.23
N LEU A 6 -0.66 20.09 4.29
CA LEU A 6 -1.05 18.97 3.43
C LEU A 6 -2.55 18.63 3.53
N ALA A 7 -3.13 18.64 4.73
CA ALA A 7 -4.54 18.33 4.94
C ALA A 7 -5.46 19.39 4.30
N LEU A 8 -5.08 20.67 4.33
CA LEU A 8 -5.84 21.74 3.67
C LEU A 8 -5.79 21.65 2.14
N GLU A 9 -4.64 21.35 1.55
CA GLU A 9 -4.52 21.12 0.10
C GLU A 9 -5.26 19.85 -0.37
N VAL A 10 -5.21 18.79 0.45
CA VAL A 10 -5.96 17.54 0.27
C VAL A 10 -7.46 17.81 0.25
N MET A 11 -7.98 18.56 1.23
CA MET A 11 -9.40 18.90 1.32
C MET A 11 -9.89 19.75 0.15
N TYR A 12 -9.11 20.75 -0.28
CA TYR A 12 -9.48 21.61 -1.39
C TYR A 12 -9.50 20.85 -2.73
N SER A 13 -8.52 19.95 -2.93
CA SER A 13 -8.43 19.11 -4.13
C SER A 13 -9.54 18.06 -4.21
N TYR A 14 -9.95 17.48 -3.07
CA TYR A 14 -11.06 16.51 -3.03
C TYR A 14 -12.40 17.18 -3.35
N ASN A 15 -12.72 18.33 -2.74
CA ASN A 15 -13.96 19.07 -3.02
C ASN A 15 -14.07 19.55 -4.47
N LEU A 16 -12.95 19.86 -5.13
CA LEU A 16 -12.93 20.22 -6.56
C LEU A 16 -13.13 19.02 -7.51
N THR A 17 -12.89 17.78 -7.04
CA THR A 17 -13.00 16.56 -7.86
C THR A 17 -14.25 15.73 -7.57
N SER A 18 -14.98 16.05 -6.50
CA SER A 18 -16.27 15.44 -6.12
C SER A 18 -17.41 15.82 -7.07
N THR A 19 -17.30 15.40 -8.33
CA THR A 19 -18.46 15.05 -9.15
C THR A 19 -18.71 13.58 -8.86
N MET A 20 -19.71 13.28 -8.02
CA MET A 20 -20.02 11.93 -7.53
C MET A 20 -20.54 10.98 -8.63
N HIS A 21 -19.67 10.65 -9.58
CA HIS A 21 -19.79 9.49 -10.46
C HIS A 21 -18.61 8.56 -10.16
N GLY A 22 -18.87 7.51 -9.38
CA GLY A 22 -18.13 6.24 -9.29
C GLY A 22 -16.63 6.33 -9.02
N LEU A 23 -16.21 6.79 -7.84
CA LEU A 23 -14.84 6.55 -7.36
C LEU A 23 -14.54 5.04 -7.47
N GLN A 24 -13.34 4.73 -7.94
CA GLN A 24 -12.84 3.36 -8.02
C GLN A 24 -11.66 3.19 -7.06
N TRP A 25 -11.60 2.03 -6.43
CA TRP A 25 -10.52 1.66 -5.52
C TRP A 25 -9.69 0.55 -6.12
N VAL A 26 -8.38 0.65 -5.91
CA VAL A 26 -7.42 -0.38 -6.21
C VAL A 26 -6.56 -0.59 -4.98
N SER A 27 -6.36 -1.83 -4.56
CA SER A 27 -5.35 -2.12 -3.54
C SER A 27 -4.04 -2.54 -4.19
N LEU A 28 -2.94 -2.00 -3.67
CA LEU A 28 -1.57 -2.27 -4.11
C LEU A 28 -0.78 -2.91 -2.97
N ALA A 29 -0.06 -3.98 -3.29
CA ALA A 29 0.99 -4.53 -2.45
C ALA A 29 2.13 -5.08 -3.32
N THR A 30 3.35 -5.00 -2.79
CA THR A 30 4.55 -5.48 -3.46
C THR A 30 5.34 -6.46 -2.61
N GLN A 31 6.21 -7.23 -3.27
CA GLN A 31 7.28 -7.97 -2.61
C GLN A 31 8.62 -7.57 -3.23
N SER A 32 9.67 -7.68 -2.42
CA SER A 32 11.02 -7.28 -2.80
C SER A 32 12.06 -8.34 -2.47
N VAL A 33 13.06 -8.44 -3.32
CA VAL A 33 14.32 -9.15 -3.03
C VAL A 33 15.40 -8.15 -2.57
N GLY A 34 16.52 -8.66 -2.07
CA GLY A 34 17.67 -7.87 -1.63
C GLY A 34 18.78 -7.79 -2.68
N VAL A 35 19.19 -6.56 -3.00
CA VAL A 35 20.34 -6.24 -3.86
C VAL A 35 21.39 -5.44 -3.09
N GLY A 36 22.54 -5.19 -3.72
CA GLY A 36 23.65 -4.46 -3.11
C GLY A 36 24.36 -5.26 -2.03
N ARG A 37 25.26 -4.61 -1.28
CA ARG A 37 26.10 -5.30 -0.28
C ARG A 37 25.21 -6.03 0.74
N PHE A 38 25.37 -7.35 0.79
CA PHE A 38 24.61 -8.28 1.64
C PHE A 38 23.07 -8.26 1.44
N GLY A 39 22.56 -7.77 0.29
CA GLY A 39 21.11 -7.71 0.03
C GLY A 39 20.36 -6.66 0.87
N SER A 40 21.08 -5.65 1.34
CA SER A 40 20.56 -4.60 2.23
C SER A 40 19.59 -3.63 1.56
N ILE A 41 19.62 -3.54 0.23
CA ILE A 41 18.76 -2.63 -0.54
C ILE A 41 17.58 -3.44 -1.09
N PRO A 42 16.33 -3.10 -0.76
CA PRO A 42 15.18 -3.79 -1.33
C PRO A 42 15.00 -3.39 -2.81
N MET A 43 14.69 -4.37 -3.66
CA MET A 43 14.37 -4.18 -5.07
C MET A 43 13.09 -4.94 -5.41
N LEU A 44 12.20 -4.30 -6.16
CA LEU A 44 10.89 -4.83 -6.54
C LEU A 44 11.02 -6.19 -7.24
N ALA A 45 10.19 -7.15 -6.84
CA ALA A 45 10.24 -8.53 -7.32
C ALA A 45 8.86 -9.10 -7.71
N ARG A 46 7.78 -8.64 -7.08
CA ARG A 46 6.40 -8.97 -7.44
C ARG A 46 5.48 -7.81 -7.10
N ILE A 47 4.46 -7.58 -7.92
CA ILE A 47 3.42 -6.57 -7.70
C ILE A 47 2.08 -7.26 -7.82
N SER A 48 1.18 -6.94 -6.89
CA SER A 48 -0.22 -7.33 -6.98
C SER A 48 -1.14 -6.12 -6.85
N LEU A 49 -2.14 -6.07 -7.72
CA LEU A 49 -3.25 -5.12 -7.71
C LEU A 49 -4.56 -5.87 -7.68
N VAL A 50 -5.48 -5.45 -6.80
CA VAL A 50 -6.86 -5.96 -6.78
C VAL A 50 -7.88 -4.83 -6.82
N ASP A 51 -9.04 -5.10 -7.41
CA ASP A 51 -10.17 -4.19 -7.36
C ASP A 51 -10.82 -4.16 -5.96
N PHE A 52 -11.83 -3.31 -5.80
CA PHE A 52 -12.60 -3.19 -4.56
C PHE A 52 -13.21 -4.51 -4.05
N ARG A 53 -13.53 -5.46 -4.94
CA ARG A 53 -14.09 -6.76 -4.57
C ARG A 53 -13.01 -7.82 -4.30
N GLY A 54 -11.74 -7.48 -4.50
CA GLY A 54 -10.61 -8.39 -4.35
C GLY A 54 -10.27 -9.20 -5.60
N ASN A 55 -10.87 -8.88 -6.76
CA ASN A 55 -10.52 -9.53 -8.03
C ASN A 55 -9.17 -9.01 -8.50
N THR A 56 -8.33 -9.90 -9.03
CA THR A 56 -6.99 -9.56 -9.50
C THR A 56 -7.06 -8.68 -10.74
N ILE A 57 -6.42 -7.52 -10.69
CA ILE A 57 -6.18 -6.62 -11.83
C ILE A 57 -4.82 -6.91 -12.44
N LEU A 58 -3.80 -7.06 -11.59
CA LEU A 58 -2.43 -7.36 -11.97
C LEU A 58 -1.83 -8.26 -10.89
N ASP A 59 -1.12 -9.31 -11.27
CA ASP A 59 -0.25 -10.08 -10.37
C ASP A 59 0.90 -10.59 -11.23
N THR A 60 2.08 -9.99 -11.06
CA THR A 60 3.24 -10.29 -11.90
C THR A 60 4.53 -10.19 -11.14
N TYR A 61 5.48 -11.07 -11.48
CA TYR A 61 6.87 -10.93 -11.10
C TYR A 61 7.55 -9.84 -11.93
N VAL A 62 8.56 -9.20 -11.35
CA VAL A 62 9.34 -8.12 -11.96
C VAL A 62 10.80 -8.52 -11.96
N ARG A 63 11.45 -8.39 -13.12
CA ARG A 63 12.88 -8.67 -13.26
C ARG A 63 13.71 -7.58 -12.56
N PRO A 64 14.55 -7.92 -11.57
CA PRO A 64 15.44 -6.97 -10.93
C PRO A 64 16.42 -6.34 -11.92
N THR A 65 16.67 -5.03 -11.77
CA THR A 65 17.64 -4.29 -12.60
C THR A 65 19.08 -4.43 -12.11
N THR A 66 19.27 -4.96 -10.90
CA THR A 66 20.56 -5.20 -10.25
C THR A 66 20.64 -6.68 -9.83
N PRO A 67 21.82 -7.32 -9.86
CA PRO A 67 21.99 -8.69 -9.39
C PRO A 67 21.44 -8.90 -7.97
N VAL A 68 20.61 -9.93 -7.83
CA VAL A 68 20.01 -10.32 -6.55
C VAL A 68 21.07 -10.98 -5.68
N MET A 69 21.27 -10.43 -4.49
CA MET A 69 22.21 -10.94 -3.49
C MET A 69 21.52 -11.77 -2.41
N ASN A 70 20.24 -11.48 -2.14
CA ASN A 70 19.43 -12.25 -1.21
C ASN A 70 17.97 -12.28 -1.68
N TYR A 71 17.46 -13.46 -1.99
CA TYR A 71 16.08 -13.66 -2.45
C TYR A 71 15.04 -13.54 -1.34
N ARG A 72 15.43 -13.66 -0.06
CA ARG A 72 14.51 -13.67 1.09
C ARG A 72 13.45 -14.77 0.92
N ILE A 73 13.88 -15.98 0.58
CA ILE A 73 13.00 -17.08 0.16
C ILE A 73 12.10 -17.52 1.32
N GLU A 74 12.65 -17.57 2.53
CA GLU A 74 11.88 -17.94 3.73
C GLU A 74 10.73 -16.95 3.97
N GLU A 75 10.95 -15.66 3.73
CA GLU A 75 9.94 -14.63 3.93
C GLU A 75 9.00 -14.46 2.74
N THR A 76 9.49 -14.58 1.51
CA THR A 76 8.75 -14.17 0.29
C THR A 76 8.33 -15.32 -0.62
N GLY A 77 8.95 -16.49 -0.50
CA GLY A 77 8.79 -17.60 -1.44
C GLY A 77 9.38 -17.34 -2.85
N ILE A 78 10.01 -16.19 -3.08
CA ILE A 78 10.50 -15.80 -4.41
C ILE A 78 11.89 -16.39 -4.67
N GLY A 79 11.98 -17.43 -5.50
CA GLY A 79 13.23 -17.91 -6.10
C GLY A 79 13.61 -17.27 -7.44
N ALA A 80 14.82 -17.56 -7.92
CA ALA A 80 15.37 -17.06 -9.20
C ALA A 80 14.48 -17.33 -10.42
N HIS A 81 13.91 -18.53 -10.51
CA HIS A 81 13.05 -18.95 -11.62
C HIS A 81 11.81 -18.07 -11.80
N HIS A 82 11.25 -17.51 -10.72
CA HIS A 82 10.14 -16.56 -10.82
C HIS A 82 10.57 -15.25 -11.51
N LEU A 83 11.80 -14.79 -11.23
CA LEU A 83 12.30 -13.49 -11.71
C LEU A 83 12.81 -13.56 -13.15
N GLU A 84 13.27 -14.73 -13.60
CA GLU A 84 13.63 -14.98 -14.99
C GLU A 84 12.45 -14.72 -15.93
N GLN A 85 11.25 -15.12 -15.49
CA GLN A 85 9.98 -14.94 -16.21
C GLN A 85 9.31 -13.58 -15.93
N GLY A 86 9.87 -12.78 -15.03
CA GLY A 86 9.32 -11.48 -14.68
C GLY A 86 9.41 -10.45 -15.80
N ILE A 87 8.45 -9.53 -15.84
CA ILE A 87 8.43 -8.41 -16.78
C ILE A 87 9.49 -7.34 -16.40
N PRO A 88 9.95 -6.52 -17.34
CA PRO A 88 10.84 -5.39 -17.03
C PRO A 88 10.21 -4.40 -16.05
N PHE A 89 11.04 -3.79 -15.19
CA PHE A 89 10.59 -2.80 -14.22
C PHE A 89 9.80 -1.63 -14.83
N THR A 90 10.24 -1.12 -15.99
CA THR A 90 9.58 0.00 -16.68
C THR A 90 8.18 -0.37 -17.15
N GLU A 91 7.97 -1.60 -17.62
CA GLU A 91 6.67 -2.12 -18.00
C GLU A 91 5.77 -2.29 -16.78
N ALA A 92 6.29 -2.89 -15.71
CA ALA A 92 5.58 -3.06 -14.45
C ALA A 92 5.09 -1.72 -13.88
N LYS A 93 5.98 -0.72 -13.82
CA LYS A 93 5.67 0.64 -13.37
C LYS A 93 4.60 1.30 -14.25
N SER A 94 4.66 1.12 -15.57
CA SER A 94 3.67 1.67 -16.50
C SER A 94 2.28 1.04 -16.31
N LEU A 95 2.23 -0.29 -16.12
CA LEU A 95 0.99 -1.01 -15.83
C LEU A 95 0.36 -0.54 -14.52
N VAL A 96 1.17 -0.37 -13.46
CA VAL A 96 0.68 0.14 -12.18
C VAL A 96 0.17 1.58 -12.32
N ALA A 97 0.93 2.46 -12.97
CA ALA A 97 0.53 3.85 -13.19
C ALA A 97 -0.81 3.95 -13.93
N ALA A 98 -0.99 3.16 -14.99
CA ALA A 98 -2.26 3.09 -15.71
C ALA A 98 -3.39 2.53 -14.84
N ALA A 99 -3.12 1.49 -14.04
CA ALA A 99 -4.12 0.85 -13.22
C ALA A 99 -4.62 1.72 -12.06
N ILE A 100 -3.78 2.60 -11.51
CA ILE A 100 -4.12 3.48 -10.37
C ILE A 100 -4.56 4.89 -10.78
N SER A 101 -4.39 5.28 -12.04
CA SER A 101 -4.74 6.62 -12.51
C SER A 101 -6.21 6.93 -12.29
N GLY A 102 -6.50 8.06 -11.63
CA GLY A 102 -7.87 8.49 -11.31
C GLY A 102 -8.58 7.64 -10.25
N LYS A 103 -7.85 6.78 -9.52
CA LYS A 103 -8.40 5.88 -8.50
C LYS A 103 -7.85 6.19 -7.12
N VAL A 104 -8.57 5.70 -6.13
CA VAL A 104 -8.10 5.62 -4.76
C VAL A 104 -7.19 4.40 -4.60
N VAL A 105 -5.99 4.62 -4.08
CA VAL A 105 -5.00 3.57 -3.82
C VAL A 105 -5.05 3.14 -2.36
N VAL A 106 -5.43 1.90 -2.13
CA VAL A 106 -5.52 1.27 -0.81
C VAL A 106 -4.26 0.45 -0.54
N GLY A 107 -3.59 0.65 0.59
CA GLY A 107 -2.33 -0.03 0.91
C GLY A 107 -2.12 -0.26 2.39
N HIS A 108 -1.05 -0.98 2.72
CA HIS A 108 -0.57 -1.11 4.08
C HIS A 108 0.92 -0.79 4.14
N SER A 109 1.27 0.33 4.80
CA SER A 109 2.60 0.93 4.67
C SER A 109 2.94 1.26 3.22
N LEU A 110 1.97 1.87 2.52
CA LEU A 110 1.96 2.09 1.07
C LEU A 110 3.21 2.85 0.59
N TRP A 111 3.83 3.65 1.45
CA TRP A 111 5.09 4.31 1.18
C TRP A 111 6.22 3.35 0.80
N LYS A 112 6.23 2.11 1.30
CA LYS A 112 7.21 1.08 0.93
C LYS A 112 6.99 0.62 -0.51
N ASP A 113 5.74 0.38 -0.89
CA ASP A 113 5.36 -0.03 -2.24
C ASP A 113 5.67 1.07 -3.26
N LEU A 114 5.26 2.31 -2.96
CA LEU A 114 5.50 3.48 -3.81
C LEU A 114 6.99 3.81 -3.95
N TYR A 115 7.77 3.62 -2.88
CA TYR A 115 9.22 3.75 -2.92
C TYR A 115 9.84 2.74 -3.90
N LEU A 116 9.43 1.47 -3.84
CA LEU A 116 9.94 0.42 -4.72
C LEU A 116 9.55 0.63 -6.18
N LEU A 117 8.38 1.20 -6.43
CA LEU A 117 7.88 1.56 -7.76
C LEU A 117 8.46 2.88 -8.28
N GLU A 118 9.15 3.64 -7.43
CA GLU A 118 9.61 5.00 -7.72
C GLU A 118 8.45 5.90 -8.20
N MET A 119 7.31 5.82 -7.49
CA MET A 119 6.08 6.55 -7.80
C MET A 119 5.71 7.50 -6.66
N SER A 120 4.93 8.51 -7.01
CA SER A 120 4.27 9.38 -6.04
C SER A 120 2.78 9.43 -6.35
N VAL A 121 1.95 9.41 -5.30
CA VAL A 121 0.50 9.45 -5.40
C VAL A 121 0.00 10.59 -4.50
N PRO A 122 -0.99 11.38 -4.94
CA PRO A 122 -1.52 12.44 -4.09
C PRO A 122 -2.03 11.89 -2.75
N ALA A 123 -1.69 12.52 -1.63
CA ALA A 123 -2.02 12.00 -0.31
C ALA A 123 -3.53 11.73 -0.16
N PHE A 124 -4.38 12.63 -0.66
CA PHE A 124 -5.85 12.49 -0.65
C PHE A 124 -6.37 11.29 -1.45
N ALA A 125 -5.60 10.81 -2.42
CA ALA A 125 -5.95 9.65 -3.24
C ALA A 125 -5.47 8.33 -2.59
N THR A 126 -4.94 8.36 -1.37
CA THR A 126 -4.45 7.16 -0.67
C THR A 126 -5.29 6.79 0.54
N ARG A 127 -5.45 5.49 0.76
CA ARG A 127 -6.07 4.87 1.94
C ARG A 127 -5.05 3.89 2.55
N ASP A 128 -4.12 4.40 3.36
CA ASP A 128 -3.06 3.58 3.96
C ASP A 128 -3.46 3.06 5.34
N THR A 129 -3.82 1.78 5.41
CA THR A 129 -4.28 1.11 6.63
C THR A 129 -3.24 1.13 7.76
N ALA A 130 -1.95 1.29 7.45
CA ALA A 130 -0.92 1.45 8.48
C ALA A 130 -0.96 2.83 9.14
N LEU A 131 -1.47 3.85 8.44
CA LEU A 131 -1.59 5.23 8.94
C LEU A 131 -2.96 5.51 9.57
N PHE A 132 -3.96 4.67 9.35
CA PHE A 132 -5.31 4.86 9.89
C PHE A 132 -5.31 4.83 11.42
N ILE A 133 -5.58 5.99 12.03
CA ILE A 133 -5.50 6.19 13.48
C ILE A 133 -6.48 5.27 14.23
N PRO A 134 -7.73 5.07 13.79
CA PRO A 134 -8.66 4.18 14.49
C PRO A 134 -8.16 2.75 14.66
N TYR A 135 -7.42 2.19 13.69
CA TYR A 135 -6.83 0.84 13.85
C TYR A 135 -5.73 0.81 14.91
N ARG A 136 -4.92 1.87 15.00
CA ARG A 136 -3.91 1.98 16.04
C ARG A 136 -4.54 2.10 17.42
N ALA A 137 -5.58 2.91 17.55
CA ALA A 137 -6.30 3.14 18.80
C ALA A 137 -6.96 1.86 19.33
N VAL A 138 -7.50 1.01 18.45
CA VAL A 138 -8.15 -0.25 18.86
C VAL A 138 -7.15 -1.25 19.45
N ILE A 139 -5.92 -1.29 18.96
CA ILE A 139 -4.91 -2.28 19.41
C ILE A 139 -4.00 -1.72 20.50
N ASN A 140 -3.58 -0.46 20.39
CA ASN A 140 -2.72 0.20 21.37
C ASN A 140 -3.20 1.64 21.63
N PRO A 141 -4.26 1.83 22.43
CA PRO A 141 -4.84 3.16 22.68
C PRO A 141 -3.87 4.13 23.37
N ASN A 142 -2.79 3.63 23.98
CA ASN A 142 -1.81 4.45 24.70
C ASN A 142 -0.64 4.91 23.80
N ASP A 143 -0.52 4.38 22.59
CA ASP A 143 0.54 4.77 21.64
C ASP A 143 0.03 4.69 20.19
N LEU A 144 -0.46 5.83 19.71
CA LEU A 144 -0.92 6.00 18.33
C LEU A 144 0.24 6.22 17.33
N SER A 145 1.48 6.33 17.81
CA SER A 145 2.65 6.52 16.94
C SER A 145 3.15 5.21 16.34
N SER A 146 2.93 4.09 17.05
CA SER A 146 3.36 2.76 16.62
C SER A 146 2.62 2.31 15.36
N ILE A 147 3.39 1.86 14.36
CA ILE A 147 2.85 1.22 13.16
C ILE A 147 2.61 -0.26 13.46
N ILE A 148 1.36 -0.68 13.29
CA ILE A 148 0.94 -2.07 13.49
C ILE A 148 1.07 -2.80 12.16
N GLY A 149 1.71 -3.98 12.16
CA GLY A 149 1.88 -4.77 10.96
C GLY A 149 0.56 -5.38 10.44
N LEU A 150 0.50 -5.61 9.12
CA LEU A 150 -0.69 -6.14 8.45
C LEU A 150 -1.20 -7.44 9.07
N ASN A 151 -0.32 -8.42 9.34
CA ASN A 151 -0.71 -9.71 9.93
C ASN A 151 -1.38 -9.54 11.29
N THR A 152 -0.90 -8.60 12.11
CA THR A 152 -1.50 -8.29 13.41
C THR A 152 -2.87 -7.63 13.23
N LEU A 153 -3.00 -6.67 12.32
CA LEU A 153 -4.29 -6.03 12.03
C LEU A 153 -5.33 -7.03 11.53
N VAL A 154 -4.96 -7.85 10.54
CA VAL A 154 -5.87 -8.83 9.93
C VAL A 154 -6.22 -9.93 10.93
N GLY A 155 -5.25 -10.41 11.72
CA GLY A 155 -5.50 -11.39 12.77
C GLY A 155 -6.45 -10.87 13.85
N PHE A 156 -6.27 -9.61 14.29
CA PHE A 156 -7.07 -9.02 15.35
C PHE A 156 -8.47 -8.59 14.88
N LEU A 157 -8.56 -7.89 13.76
CA LEU A 157 -9.81 -7.27 13.29
C LEU A 157 -10.65 -8.19 12.40
N MET A 158 -10.00 -9.10 11.66
CA MET A 158 -10.69 -9.99 10.71
C MET A 158 -10.70 -11.45 11.17
N GLN A 159 -10.04 -11.77 12.29
CA GLN A 159 -9.89 -13.14 12.80
C GLN A 159 -9.35 -14.11 11.72
N ARG A 160 -8.47 -13.60 10.86
CA ARG A 160 -7.88 -14.35 9.74
C ARG A 160 -6.36 -14.31 9.82
N LEU A 161 -5.74 -15.46 9.57
CA LEU A 161 -4.30 -15.56 9.37
C LEU A 161 -3.96 -15.34 7.90
N ILE A 162 -2.89 -14.59 7.65
CA ILE A 162 -2.28 -14.37 6.33
C ILE A 162 -0.79 -14.66 6.43
N SER A 163 -0.13 -14.85 5.29
CA SER A 163 1.28 -15.19 5.18
C SER A 163 1.68 -16.43 5.99
N VAL A 164 0.82 -17.46 5.99
CA VAL A 164 1.01 -18.68 6.80
C VAL A 164 2.32 -19.40 6.46
N HIS A 165 2.71 -19.40 5.19
CA HIS A 165 3.96 -20.00 4.72
C HIS A 165 5.00 -18.95 4.35
N HIS A 166 4.61 -18.03 3.46
CA HIS A 166 5.41 -16.91 3.01
C HIS A 166 4.49 -15.70 2.87
N GLN A 167 5.05 -14.50 2.85
CA GLN A 167 4.34 -13.33 2.37
C GLN A 167 3.91 -13.54 0.93
N ASP A 168 2.70 -13.12 0.61
CA ASP A 168 2.16 -13.11 -0.74
C ASP A 168 1.53 -11.74 -1.01
N SER A 169 2.06 -11.02 -2.01
CA SER A 169 1.55 -9.68 -2.35
C SER A 169 0.07 -9.68 -2.73
N LEU A 170 -0.45 -10.74 -3.37
CA LEU A 170 -1.85 -10.82 -3.77
C LEU A 170 -2.75 -11.04 -2.56
N GLU A 171 -2.35 -11.92 -1.63
CA GLU A 171 -3.03 -12.07 -0.34
C GLU A 171 -3.03 -10.77 0.45
N ASN A 172 -1.88 -10.07 0.51
CA ASN A 172 -1.74 -8.81 1.22
C ASN A 172 -2.61 -7.69 0.62
N ALA A 173 -2.68 -7.58 -0.71
CA ALA A 173 -3.54 -6.62 -1.39
C ALA A 173 -5.02 -6.88 -1.09
N ARG A 174 -5.45 -8.16 -1.12
CA ARG A 174 -6.82 -8.53 -0.73
C ARG A 174 -7.09 -8.22 0.74
N ALA A 175 -6.17 -8.57 1.63
CA ALA A 175 -6.35 -8.36 3.06
C ALA A 175 -6.39 -6.88 3.44
N THR A 176 -5.61 -6.06 2.75
CA THR A 176 -5.65 -4.60 2.91
C THR A 176 -6.97 -4.02 2.38
N MET A 177 -7.46 -4.50 1.24
CA MET A 177 -8.77 -4.09 0.73
C MET A 177 -9.91 -4.51 1.69
N ASP A 178 -9.81 -5.69 2.32
CA ASP A 178 -10.77 -6.16 3.32
C ASP A 178 -10.79 -5.24 4.57
N LEU A 179 -9.60 -4.84 5.05
CA LEU A 179 -9.48 -3.83 6.11
C LEU A 179 -10.18 -2.53 5.69
N TYR A 180 -9.78 -1.94 4.56
CA TYR A 180 -10.40 -0.71 4.09
C TYR A 180 -11.92 -0.81 4.00
N ARG A 181 -12.46 -1.89 3.42
CA ARG A 181 -13.91 -2.11 3.32
C ARG A 181 -14.60 -2.18 4.69
N SER A 182 -13.98 -2.76 5.70
CA SER A 182 -14.58 -2.82 7.04
C SER A 182 -14.62 -1.48 7.76
N ALA A 183 -13.82 -0.51 7.32
CA ALA A 183 -13.74 0.83 7.90
C ALA A 183 -14.16 1.92 6.90
N GLN A 184 -14.71 1.57 5.74
CA GLN A 184 -14.96 2.51 4.65
C GLN A 184 -15.86 3.65 5.09
N ASP A 185 -16.99 3.34 5.73
CA ASP A 185 -17.94 4.37 6.16
C ASP A 185 -17.29 5.37 7.14
N ALA A 186 -16.48 4.87 8.09
CA ALA A 186 -15.76 5.72 9.03
C ALA A 186 -14.65 6.53 8.35
N TRP A 187 -13.96 5.95 7.36
CA TRP A 187 -12.87 6.60 6.65
C TRP A 187 -13.37 7.70 5.73
N GLU A 188 -14.31 7.37 4.84
CA GLU A 188 -14.86 8.29 3.87
C GLU A 188 -15.76 9.32 4.56
N GLY A 189 -16.50 8.95 5.61
CA GLY A 189 -17.24 9.91 6.44
C GLY A 189 -16.34 10.97 7.07
N ALA A 190 -15.17 10.58 7.60
CA ALA A 190 -14.20 11.55 8.11
C ALA A 190 -13.69 12.48 7.00
N ILE A 191 -13.42 11.98 5.80
CA ILE A 191 -12.99 12.81 4.65
C ILE A 191 -14.11 13.78 4.24
N ASP A 192 -15.35 13.30 4.16
CA ASP A 192 -16.53 14.10 3.81
C ASP A 192 -16.78 15.20 4.85
N ASP A 193 -16.51 14.91 6.13
CA ASP A 193 -16.54 15.86 7.25
C ASP A 193 -15.31 16.79 7.29
N CYS A 194 -14.44 16.76 6.28
CA CYS A 194 -13.21 17.56 6.19
C CYS A 194 -12.20 17.25 7.31
N GLU A 195 -12.16 16.01 7.76
CA GLU A 195 -11.17 15.47 8.67
C GLU A 195 -10.17 14.56 7.93
N TRP A 196 -8.99 14.37 8.52
CA TRP A 196 -7.98 13.42 8.01
C TRP A 196 -7.72 12.34 9.06
N PRO A 197 -8.27 11.12 8.89
CA PRO A 197 -8.23 10.09 9.93
C PRO A 197 -6.89 9.32 9.99
N CYS A 198 -5.84 9.83 9.34
CA CYS A 198 -4.55 9.16 9.22
C CYS A 198 -3.40 9.97 9.83
N ALA A 199 -2.44 9.26 10.42
CA ALA A 199 -1.16 9.82 10.80
C ALA A 199 -0.32 10.18 9.56
N LEU A 200 0.73 10.99 9.75
CA LEU A 200 1.70 11.26 8.69
C LEU A 200 2.59 10.04 8.42
N PRO A 201 2.98 9.78 7.16
CA PRO A 201 3.96 8.75 6.83
C PRO A 201 5.34 9.12 7.39
N PRO A 202 6.28 8.15 7.51
CA PRO A 202 7.63 8.46 7.97
C PRO A 202 8.31 9.49 7.05
N PRO A 203 8.98 10.55 7.58
CA PRO A 203 9.49 11.66 6.78
C PRO A 203 10.46 11.26 5.66
N THR A 204 11.20 10.16 5.83
CA THR A 204 12.10 9.60 4.82
C THR A 204 11.39 9.20 3.52
N PHE A 205 10.08 9.00 3.56
CA PHE A 205 9.25 8.63 2.41
C PHE A 205 8.31 9.74 1.95
N ALA A 206 8.45 10.97 2.45
CA ALA A 206 7.58 12.10 2.09
C ALA A 206 7.40 12.26 0.57
N ARG A 207 8.46 12.01 -0.22
CA ARG A 207 8.42 12.08 -1.69
C ARG A 207 7.45 11.10 -2.39
N CYS A 208 6.99 10.07 -1.68
CA CYS A 208 6.03 9.09 -2.22
C CYS A 208 4.60 9.64 -2.21
N TYR A 209 4.38 10.78 -1.54
CA TYR A 209 3.10 11.46 -1.47
C TYR A 209 3.25 12.87 -2.07
N THR A 210 2.27 13.27 -2.86
CA THR A 210 2.17 14.62 -3.45
C THR A 210 0.96 15.36 -2.91
#